data_AF-A0A2S7K6Z3-F1
#
_entry.id   AF-A0A2S7K6Z3-F1
#
_cell.length_a   1.000
_cell.length_b   1.000
_cell.length_c   1.000
_cell.angle_alpha   90.00
_cell.angle_beta   90.00
_cell.angle_gamma   90.00
#
_symmetry.space_group_name_H-M   'P 1'
#
loop_
_entity.id
_entity.type
_entity.pdbx_description
1 polymer ?
#
loop_
_entity_poly.entity_id
_entity_poly.type
_entity_poly.pdbx_seq_one_letter_code
_entity_poly.pdbx_strand_id
1 'polypeptide(L)'
;MLSLLAAFALSACAHDAVRSDAPPFASAADQRALRLCSGDARDFVRDAKKTVDFEARHQDFDVHIRRFVGGFEVRKRLRADQIAAHDARLLAEAEEAIVLLGRLLPFEMDEAGKPDMADFTDRIYFDQIDIPNANDADTVMRIAFAYEALDAFPDAGRRIIRFMADLDLARNLLEIQTSGNATPTEREAVREMPRIVLETYEEDLRPVFETAISGPYHTDLSSRLAGRISRLCAERALALEIEAKSAKDPQESRHE
;
A
#
# COMPACT_ATOMS: atom_id res chain seq x y z
N MET A 1 19.66 -77.84 13.71
CA MET A 1 19.52 -76.84 12.63
C MET A 1 18.61 -75.74 13.13
N LEU A 2 19.12 -74.50 13.18
CA LEU A 2 18.48 -73.16 13.16
C LEU A 2 16.99 -73.01 13.51
N SER A 3 16.47 -71.93 14.11
CA SER A 3 16.93 -70.74 14.83
C SER A 3 15.62 -69.99 15.16
N LEU A 4 15.53 -69.43 16.37
CA LEU A 4 14.91 -68.15 16.76
C LEU A 4 13.56 -67.67 16.16
N LEU A 5 12.63 -67.42 17.10
CA LEU A 5 11.96 -66.11 17.38
C LEU A 5 11.55 -65.20 16.20
N ALA A 6 10.26 -64.87 16.12
CA ALA A 6 9.73 -63.58 16.60
C ALA A 6 8.28 -63.38 16.12
N ALA A 7 7.41 -63.06 17.07
CA ALA A 7 6.13 -62.43 16.81
C ALA A 7 6.36 -60.96 16.46
N PHE A 8 5.76 -60.48 15.37
CA PHE A 8 5.43 -59.07 15.21
C PHE A 8 4.08 -58.97 14.50
N ALA A 9 3.14 -58.36 15.21
CA ALA A 9 1.84 -57.97 14.72
C ALA A 9 1.99 -56.85 13.69
N LEU A 10 1.31 -56.99 12.54
CA LEU A 10 0.96 -55.87 11.67
C LEU A 10 -0.49 -56.07 11.25
N SER A 11 -1.37 -55.36 11.96
CA SER A 11 -2.74 -55.13 11.56
C SER A 11 -2.72 -54.28 10.30
N ALA A 12 -3.15 -54.84 9.17
CA ALA A 12 -3.40 -54.10 7.95
C ALA A 12 -4.65 -53.25 8.16
N CYS A 13 -4.48 -52.01 8.65
CA CYS A 13 -5.55 -51.03 8.62
C CYS A 13 -5.75 -50.56 7.19
N ALA A 14 -7.02 -50.64 6.78
CA ALA A 14 -7.53 -50.22 5.50
C ALA A 14 -7.03 -48.82 5.12
N HIS A 15 -6.64 -48.66 3.86
CA HIS A 15 -6.56 -47.36 3.24
C HIS A 15 -7.99 -46.82 3.08
N ASP A 16 -8.48 -46.15 4.11
CA ASP A 16 -9.53 -45.16 3.91
C ASP A 16 -8.89 -43.99 3.15
N ALA A 17 -9.26 -43.89 1.89
CA ALA A 17 -9.09 -42.69 1.11
C ALA A 17 -9.83 -41.56 1.85
N VAL A 18 -9.07 -40.75 2.61
CA VAL A 18 -9.55 -39.47 3.09
C VAL A 18 -9.74 -38.61 1.85
N ARG A 19 -10.98 -38.62 1.34
CA ARG A 19 -11.51 -37.54 0.52
C ARG A 19 -11.27 -36.27 1.31
N SER A 20 -10.38 -35.43 0.79
CA SER A 20 -10.23 -34.04 1.21
C SER A 20 -11.55 -33.34 0.88
N ASP A 21 -12.49 -33.35 1.81
CA ASP A 21 -13.63 -32.44 1.81
C ASP A 21 -13.09 -31.03 2.14
N ALA A 22 -12.64 -30.35 1.08
CA ALA A 22 -12.42 -28.92 1.14
C ALA A 22 -13.75 -28.26 1.53
N PRO A 23 -13.76 -27.32 2.50
CA PRO A 23 -14.99 -26.64 2.88
C PRO A 23 -15.61 -25.95 1.65
N PRO A 24 -16.93 -26.09 1.42
CA PRO A 24 -17.58 -25.35 0.37
C PRO A 24 -17.53 -23.87 0.78
N PHE A 25 -17.20 -23.00 -0.17
CA PHE A 25 -17.11 -21.54 -0.01
C PHE A 25 -15.82 -20.98 0.58
N ALA A 26 -14.64 -21.46 0.13
CA ALA A 26 -13.53 -20.52 -0.05
C ALA A 26 -13.91 -19.61 -1.22
N SER A 27 -14.15 -18.32 -0.96
CA SER A 27 -14.44 -17.36 -2.02
C SER A 27 -13.28 -17.35 -3.04
N ALA A 28 -13.53 -16.90 -4.27
CA ALA A 28 -12.45 -16.76 -5.26
C ALA A 28 -11.30 -15.85 -4.75
N ALA A 29 -11.61 -14.96 -3.80
CA ALA A 29 -10.63 -14.16 -3.06
C ALA A 29 -9.78 -15.02 -2.10
N ASP A 30 -10.39 -15.91 -1.33
CA ASP A 30 -9.68 -16.79 -0.37
C ASP A 30 -8.75 -17.77 -1.08
N GLN A 31 -9.18 -18.32 -2.22
CA GLN A 31 -8.35 -19.22 -3.04
C GLN A 31 -7.15 -18.51 -3.69
N ARG A 32 -7.26 -17.21 -3.96
CA ARG A 32 -6.15 -16.44 -4.54
C ARG A 32 -5.15 -15.97 -3.48
N ALA A 33 -5.63 -15.55 -2.30
CA ALA A 33 -4.77 -15.23 -1.15
C ALA A 33 -3.91 -16.43 -0.73
N LEU A 34 -4.49 -17.64 -0.80
CA LEU A 34 -3.77 -18.92 -0.57
C LEU A 34 -2.60 -19.14 -1.54
N ARG A 35 -2.59 -18.57 -2.76
CA ARG A 35 -1.47 -18.73 -3.71
C ARG A 35 -0.29 -17.85 -3.38
N LEU A 36 -0.52 -16.59 -2.99
CA LEU A 36 0.55 -15.66 -2.59
C LEU A 36 1.36 -16.22 -1.41
N CYS A 37 0.67 -16.80 -0.43
CA CYS A 37 1.24 -17.26 0.83
C CYS A 37 1.69 -18.73 0.84
N SER A 38 1.78 -19.37 -0.33
CA SER A 38 2.18 -20.78 -0.48
C SER A 38 3.64 -21.01 -0.85
N GLY A 39 4.41 -19.93 -1.09
CA GLY A 39 5.82 -19.99 -1.51
C GLY A 39 6.77 -19.21 -0.61
N ASP A 40 8.07 -19.21 -0.95
CA ASP A 40 9.09 -18.42 -0.26
C ASP A 40 8.93 -16.93 -0.61
N ALA A 41 8.68 -16.09 0.40
CA ALA A 41 8.56 -14.65 0.24
C ALA A 41 9.80 -14.00 -0.37
N ARG A 42 11.01 -14.57 -0.17
CA ARG A 42 12.24 -14.07 -0.79
C ARG A 42 12.25 -14.28 -2.30
N ASP A 43 11.79 -15.44 -2.75
CA ASP A 43 11.67 -15.74 -4.17
C ASP A 43 10.62 -14.84 -4.81
N PHE A 44 9.47 -14.63 -4.13
CA PHE A 44 8.44 -13.69 -4.56
C PHE A 44 9.00 -12.27 -4.75
N VAL A 45 9.68 -11.72 -3.73
CA VAL A 45 10.26 -10.37 -3.81
C VAL A 45 11.29 -10.29 -4.93
N ARG A 46 12.16 -11.30 -5.08
CA ARG A 46 13.16 -11.34 -6.16
C ARG A 46 12.51 -11.25 -7.53
N ASP A 47 11.38 -11.93 -7.74
CA ASP A 47 10.65 -11.89 -9.00
C ASP A 47 9.88 -10.57 -9.18
N ALA A 48 9.21 -10.09 -8.14
CA ALA A 48 8.46 -8.83 -8.16
C ALA A 48 9.37 -7.62 -8.45
N LYS A 49 10.61 -7.63 -7.94
CA LYS A 49 11.61 -6.57 -8.19
C LYS A 49 11.98 -6.37 -9.66
N LYS A 50 11.68 -7.32 -10.54
CA LYS A 50 11.88 -7.17 -11.99
C LYS A 50 10.94 -6.11 -12.57
N THR A 51 9.83 -5.82 -11.90
CA THR A 51 8.80 -4.87 -12.36
C THR A 51 8.48 -3.79 -11.31
N VAL A 52 8.89 -3.99 -10.06
CA VAL A 52 8.67 -3.06 -8.94
C VAL A 52 9.99 -2.61 -8.37
N ASP A 53 10.40 -1.40 -8.72
CA ASP A 53 11.59 -0.74 -8.19
C ASP A 53 11.18 0.50 -7.39
N PHE A 54 11.23 0.39 -6.06
CA PHE A 54 10.84 1.49 -5.17
C PHE A 54 11.83 2.66 -5.19
N GLU A 55 13.11 2.40 -5.46
CA GLU A 55 14.11 3.47 -5.55
C GLU A 55 13.85 4.31 -6.80
N ALA A 56 13.65 3.65 -7.95
CA ALA A 56 13.31 4.33 -9.20
C ALA A 56 11.97 5.08 -9.10
N ARG A 57 10.93 4.45 -8.54
CA ARG A 57 9.61 5.09 -8.34
C ARG A 57 9.70 6.30 -7.40
N HIS A 58 10.51 6.21 -6.34
CA HIS A 58 10.72 7.33 -5.43
C HIS A 58 11.47 8.47 -6.11
N GLN A 59 12.48 8.16 -6.92
CA GLN A 59 13.21 9.17 -7.69
C GLN A 59 12.31 9.86 -8.71
N ASP A 60 11.47 9.11 -9.44
CA ASP A 60 10.49 9.68 -10.36
C ASP A 60 9.54 10.63 -9.63
N PHE A 61 9.05 10.22 -8.45
CA PHE A 61 8.19 11.05 -7.61
C PHE A 61 8.90 12.31 -7.08
N ASP A 62 10.14 12.22 -6.58
CA ASP A 62 10.94 13.36 -6.09
C ASP A 62 11.14 14.40 -7.19
N VAL A 63 11.55 13.97 -8.38
CA VAL A 63 11.74 14.86 -9.53
C VAL A 63 10.42 15.54 -9.91
N HIS A 64 9.33 14.79 -9.91
CA HIS A 64 8.01 15.30 -10.26
C HIS A 64 7.50 16.33 -9.25
N ILE A 65 7.58 16.06 -7.94
CA ILE A 65 7.15 17.01 -6.90
C ILE A 65 7.95 18.31 -6.96
N ARG A 66 9.27 18.25 -7.15
CA ARG A 66 10.09 19.45 -7.33
C ARG A 66 9.67 20.26 -8.56
N ARG A 67 9.32 19.59 -9.67
CA ARG A 67 8.80 20.25 -10.88
C ARG A 67 7.44 20.90 -10.62
N PHE A 68 6.54 20.19 -9.94
CA PHE A 68 5.22 20.69 -9.56
C PHE A 68 5.33 21.97 -8.71
N VAL A 69 6.13 21.92 -7.63
CA VAL A 69 6.41 23.07 -6.76
C VAL A 69 7.05 24.21 -7.56
N GLY A 70 8.07 23.92 -8.38
CA GLY A 70 8.73 24.91 -9.25
C GLY A 70 7.77 25.57 -10.25
N GLY A 71 6.70 24.87 -10.64
CA GLY A 71 5.63 25.41 -11.46
C GLY A 71 4.92 26.61 -10.84
N PHE A 72 4.75 26.66 -9.52
CA PHE A 72 4.15 27.82 -8.84
C PHE A 72 5.07 29.04 -8.84
N GLU A 73 6.39 28.86 -8.79
CA GLU A 73 7.33 29.99 -8.93
C GLU A 73 7.28 30.60 -10.33
N VAL A 74 7.11 29.78 -11.36
CA VAL A 74 6.89 30.26 -12.74
C VAL A 74 5.60 31.08 -12.81
N ARG A 75 4.54 30.62 -12.13
CA ARG A 75 3.22 31.29 -12.12
C ARG A 75 3.30 32.77 -11.73
N LYS A 76 4.16 33.13 -10.77
CA LYS A 76 4.34 34.52 -10.29
C LYS A 76 4.83 35.48 -11.37
N ARG A 77 5.43 34.97 -12.46
CA ARG A 77 6.00 35.75 -13.56
C ARG A 77 5.10 35.80 -14.80
N LEU A 78 3.95 35.12 -14.75
CA LEU A 78 3.04 35.04 -15.88
C LEU A 78 2.13 36.26 -15.95
N ARG A 79 1.77 36.63 -17.18
CA ARG A 79 0.73 37.62 -17.43
C ARG A 79 -0.66 37.03 -17.20
N ALA A 80 -1.65 37.88 -16.96
CA ALA A 80 -3.02 37.45 -16.66
C ALA A 80 -3.63 36.53 -17.73
N ASP A 81 -3.31 36.74 -19.01
CA ASP A 81 -3.75 35.92 -20.15
C ASP A 81 -3.17 34.49 -20.15
N GLN A 82 -2.09 34.24 -19.40
CA GLN A 82 -1.37 32.96 -19.36
C GLN A 82 -1.69 32.13 -18.12
N ILE A 83 -2.24 32.75 -17.07
CA ILE A 83 -2.45 32.11 -15.76
C ILE A 83 -3.41 30.93 -15.87
N ALA A 84 -4.53 31.06 -16.58
CA ALA A 84 -5.54 30.00 -16.65
C ALA A 84 -4.99 28.70 -17.26
N ALA A 85 -4.25 28.80 -18.36
CA ALA A 85 -3.61 27.65 -19.01
C ALA A 85 -2.52 27.02 -18.12
N HIS A 86 -1.79 27.85 -17.37
CA HIS A 86 -0.77 27.37 -16.44
C HIS A 86 -1.36 26.71 -15.21
N ASP A 87 -2.46 27.24 -14.66
CA ASP A 87 -3.17 26.64 -13.52
C ASP A 87 -3.77 25.29 -13.90
N ALA A 88 -4.30 25.14 -15.11
CA ALA A 88 -4.72 23.83 -15.64
C ALA A 88 -3.55 22.84 -15.77
N ARG A 89 -2.36 23.32 -16.18
CA ARG A 89 -1.15 22.48 -16.19
C ARG A 89 -0.72 22.08 -14.78
N LEU A 90 -0.78 22.99 -13.81
CA LEU A 90 -0.47 22.68 -12.41
C LEU A 90 -1.45 21.65 -11.83
N LEU A 91 -2.74 21.72 -12.19
CA LEU A 91 -3.71 20.71 -11.79
C LEU A 91 -3.32 19.32 -12.32
N ALA A 92 -2.98 19.23 -13.61
CA ALA A 92 -2.53 17.96 -14.20
C ALA A 92 -1.24 17.43 -13.56
N GLU A 93 -0.31 18.32 -13.19
CA GLU A 93 0.91 17.95 -12.46
C GLU A 93 0.59 17.45 -11.03
N ALA A 94 -0.40 18.03 -10.35
CA ALA A 94 -0.86 17.54 -9.05
C ALA A 94 -1.52 16.15 -9.17
N GLU A 95 -2.35 15.94 -10.19
CA GLU A 95 -2.97 14.64 -10.45
C GLU A 95 -1.93 13.56 -10.80
N GLU A 96 -0.94 13.88 -11.64
CA GLU A 96 0.17 12.96 -11.94
C GLU A 96 1.01 12.67 -10.69
N ALA A 97 1.21 13.64 -9.79
CA ALA A 97 1.90 13.40 -8.52
C ALA A 97 1.17 12.36 -7.68
N ILE A 98 -0.16 12.44 -7.59
CA ILE A 98 -0.99 11.46 -6.88
C ILE A 98 -0.88 10.07 -7.51
N VAL A 99 -0.87 9.99 -8.85
CA VAL A 99 -0.67 8.72 -9.57
C VAL A 99 0.70 8.13 -9.29
N LEU A 100 1.76 8.94 -9.32
CA LEU A 100 3.13 8.49 -9.01
C LEU A 100 3.25 8.04 -7.55
N LEU A 101 2.64 8.76 -6.61
CA LEU A 101 2.58 8.37 -5.21
C LEU A 101 1.84 7.02 -5.05
N GLY A 102 0.78 6.78 -5.84
CA GLY A 102 0.08 5.49 -5.88
C GLY A 102 0.92 4.33 -6.42
N ARG A 103 2.07 4.59 -7.07
CA ARG A 103 3.04 3.54 -7.40
C ARG A 103 3.92 3.17 -6.21
N LEU A 104 3.98 4.00 -5.18
CA LEU A 104 4.73 3.75 -3.94
C LEU A 104 3.80 3.20 -2.85
N LEU A 105 2.61 3.79 -2.70
CA LEU A 105 1.64 3.47 -1.67
C LEU A 105 0.40 2.76 -2.26
N PRO A 106 -0.25 1.86 -1.50
CA PRO A 106 -1.34 1.02 -2.01
C PRO A 106 -2.69 1.76 -1.98
N PHE A 107 -2.83 2.82 -2.77
CA PHE A 107 -4.11 3.52 -2.93
C PHE A 107 -5.16 2.65 -3.62
N GLU A 108 -6.39 2.74 -3.10
CA GLU A 108 -7.57 2.28 -3.83
C GLU A 108 -7.96 3.31 -4.90
N MET A 109 -8.79 2.90 -5.85
CA MET A 109 -9.33 3.81 -6.85
C MET A 109 -10.75 4.18 -6.45
N ASP A 110 -11.09 5.46 -6.52
CA ASP A 110 -12.45 5.96 -6.30
C ASP A 110 -13.40 5.53 -7.45
N GLU A 111 -14.67 5.91 -7.34
CA GLU A 111 -15.69 5.63 -8.37
C GLU A 111 -15.35 6.24 -9.74
N ALA A 112 -14.51 7.28 -9.78
CA ALA A 112 -14.04 7.94 -10.99
C ALA A 112 -12.74 7.32 -11.54
N GLY A 113 -12.20 6.28 -10.89
CA GLY A 113 -10.95 5.62 -11.29
C GLY A 113 -9.69 6.42 -10.94
N LYS A 114 -9.76 7.37 -10.00
CA LYS A 114 -8.62 8.14 -9.50
C LYS A 114 -8.13 7.56 -8.17
N PRO A 115 -6.83 7.63 -7.85
CA PRO A 115 -6.34 7.17 -6.56
C PRO A 115 -6.97 7.95 -5.39
N ASP A 116 -7.57 7.23 -4.45
CA ASP A 116 -8.17 7.78 -3.24
C ASP A 116 -7.15 7.82 -2.09
N MET A 117 -6.67 9.03 -1.78
CA MET A 117 -5.74 9.24 -0.67
C MET A 117 -6.43 9.30 0.70
N ALA A 118 -7.74 9.57 0.74
CA ALA A 118 -8.49 9.67 2.00
C ALA A 118 -8.69 8.29 2.61
N ASP A 119 -9.08 7.30 1.81
CA ASP A 119 -9.17 5.90 2.27
C ASP A 119 -7.84 5.42 2.87
N PHE A 120 -6.73 5.66 2.17
CA PHE A 120 -5.42 5.23 2.67
C PHE A 120 -4.99 6.01 3.93
N THR A 121 -5.37 7.28 4.05
CA THR A 121 -5.17 8.08 5.26
C THR A 121 -5.87 7.45 6.46
N ASP A 122 -7.13 7.05 6.29
CA ASP A 122 -7.91 6.40 7.33
C ASP A 122 -7.30 5.04 7.70
N ARG A 123 -6.85 4.27 6.71
CA ARG A 123 -6.16 2.99 6.93
C ARG A 123 -4.85 3.15 7.70
N ILE A 124 -4.05 4.18 7.42
CA ILE A 124 -2.89 4.49 8.26
C ILE A 124 -3.33 4.83 9.68
N TYR A 125 -4.36 5.67 9.82
CA TYR A 125 -4.83 6.16 11.12
C TYR A 125 -5.34 5.03 12.03
N PHE A 126 -6.04 4.06 11.45
CA PHE A 126 -6.59 2.90 12.17
C PHE A 126 -5.65 1.68 12.19
N ASP A 127 -4.44 1.79 11.65
CA ASP A 127 -3.49 0.68 11.49
C ASP A 127 -4.09 -0.52 10.72
N GLN A 128 -4.82 -0.21 9.64
CA GLN A 128 -5.55 -1.14 8.78
C GLN A 128 -4.99 -1.14 7.35
N ILE A 129 -3.66 -1.23 7.22
CA ILE A 129 -3.02 -1.50 5.93
C ILE A 129 -3.14 -2.99 5.61
N ASP A 130 -4.37 -3.47 5.49
CA ASP A 130 -4.61 -4.88 5.24
C ASP A 130 -4.17 -5.26 3.83
N ILE A 131 -3.98 -6.57 3.61
CA ILE A 131 -3.97 -7.15 2.27
C ILE A 131 -5.43 -7.14 1.79
N PRO A 132 -5.85 -6.23 0.89
CA PRO A 132 -7.08 -6.51 0.18
C PRO A 132 -6.85 -7.79 -0.62
N ASN A 133 -7.88 -8.36 -1.22
CA ASN A 133 -7.79 -9.58 -2.05
C ASN A 133 -6.86 -9.48 -3.29
N ALA A 134 -5.95 -8.51 -3.31
CA ALA A 134 -4.84 -8.31 -4.21
C ALA A 134 -3.84 -9.47 -4.13
N ASN A 135 -3.58 -10.06 -5.30
CA ASN A 135 -2.59 -11.13 -5.47
C ASN A 135 -1.59 -10.77 -6.56
N ASP A 136 -1.69 -9.55 -7.11
CA ASP A 136 -0.71 -9.04 -8.03
C ASP A 136 0.54 -8.58 -7.26
N ALA A 137 1.69 -8.81 -7.88
CA ALA A 137 2.98 -8.54 -7.26
C ALA A 137 3.16 -7.06 -6.91
N ASP A 138 2.59 -6.16 -7.69
CA ASP A 138 2.72 -4.72 -7.50
C ASP A 138 2.03 -4.25 -6.22
N THR A 139 0.76 -4.61 -6.04
CA THR A 139 -0.02 -4.22 -4.86
C THR A 139 0.56 -4.81 -3.57
N VAL A 140 0.93 -6.10 -3.58
CA VAL A 140 1.53 -6.75 -2.41
C VAL A 140 2.85 -6.07 -2.02
N MET A 141 3.69 -5.75 -3.01
CA MET A 141 4.94 -5.02 -2.75
C MET A 141 4.67 -3.62 -2.20
N ARG A 142 3.68 -2.88 -2.72
CA ARG A 142 3.29 -1.55 -2.20
C ARG A 142 2.79 -1.60 -0.76
N ILE A 143 2.03 -2.63 -0.40
CA ILE A 143 1.59 -2.87 0.98
C ILE A 143 2.80 -3.15 1.89
N ALA A 144 3.68 -4.07 1.49
CA ALA A 144 4.89 -4.38 2.25
C ALA A 144 5.78 -3.15 2.42
N PHE A 145 5.91 -2.32 1.38
CA PHE A 145 6.64 -1.07 1.44
C PHE A 145 5.98 -0.03 2.35
N ALA A 146 4.64 0.07 2.34
CA ALA A 146 3.91 0.95 3.25
C ALA A 146 4.19 0.60 4.72
N TYR A 147 4.24 -0.69 5.09
CA TYR A 147 4.65 -1.09 6.45
C TYR A 147 6.10 -0.74 6.76
N GLU A 148 7.02 -0.89 5.80
CA GLU A 148 8.42 -0.43 6.00
C GLU A 148 8.51 1.09 6.17
N ALA A 149 7.68 1.85 5.46
CA ALA A 149 7.59 3.30 5.60
C ALA A 149 7.01 3.72 6.95
N LEU A 150 5.95 3.04 7.43
CA LEU A 150 5.37 3.31 8.75
C LEU A 150 6.33 2.99 9.90
N ASP A 151 7.22 2.02 9.72
CA ASP A 151 8.23 1.67 10.74
C ASP A 151 9.50 2.55 10.66
N ALA A 152 9.61 3.45 9.69
CA ALA A 152 10.78 4.32 9.54
C ALA A 152 10.95 5.29 10.73
N PHE A 153 9.84 5.78 11.27
CA PHE A 153 9.80 6.69 12.43
C PHE A 153 8.56 6.42 13.31
N PRO A 154 8.62 6.70 14.62
CA PRO A 154 7.44 6.58 15.49
C PRO A 154 6.23 7.41 15.06
N ASP A 155 6.46 8.52 14.34
CA ASP A 155 5.42 9.43 13.84
C ASP A 155 5.25 9.35 12.30
N ALA A 156 5.79 8.33 11.64
CA ALA A 156 5.78 8.21 10.18
C ALA A 156 4.36 8.25 9.59
N GLY A 157 3.38 7.59 10.23
CA GLY A 157 1.99 7.65 9.78
C GLY A 157 1.45 9.08 9.71
N ARG A 158 1.68 9.88 10.76
CA ARG A 158 1.28 11.30 10.79
C ARG A 158 1.98 12.12 9.70
N ARG A 159 3.26 11.85 9.44
CA ARG A 159 4.06 12.51 8.38
C ARG A 159 3.49 12.23 7.00
N ILE A 160 3.23 10.96 6.68
CA ILE A 160 2.65 10.55 5.39
C ILE A 160 1.26 11.19 5.22
N ILE A 161 0.39 11.10 6.23
CA ILE A 161 -0.96 11.69 6.21
C ILE A 161 -0.90 13.19 5.95
N ARG A 162 -0.02 13.92 6.65
CA ARG A 162 0.11 15.37 6.49
C ARG A 162 0.49 15.76 5.07
N PHE A 163 1.47 15.09 4.48
CA PHE A 163 1.85 15.34 3.08
C PHE A 163 0.70 15.03 2.11
N MET A 164 0.02 13.89 2.27
CA MET A 164 -1.10 13.51 1.40
C MET A 164 -2.25 14.53 1.48
N ALA A 165 -2.59 14.99 2.69
CA ALA A 165 -3.61 16.01 2.90
C ALA A 165 -3.26 17.34 2.22
N ASP A 166 -2.00 17.77 2.31
CA ASP A 166 -1.54 19.01 1.68
C ASP A 166 -1.48 18.90 0.15
N LEU A 167 -1.10 17.73 -0.39
CA LEU A 167 -1.16 17.47 -1.84
C LEU A 167 -2.61 17.44 -2.35
N ASP A 168 -3.53 16.81 -1.61
CA ASP A 168 -4.95 16.78 -1.95
C ASP A 168 -5.57 18.18 -1.92
N LEU A 169 -5.25 18.97 -0.89
CA LEU A 169 -5.67 20.36 -0.78
C LEU A 169 -5.16 21.19 -1.97
N ALA A 170 -3.90 21.02 -2.37
CA ALA A 170 -3.34 21.72 -3.52
C ALA A 170 -4.09 21.34 -4.82
N ARG A 171 -4.39 20.06 -5.04
CA ARG A 171 -5.21 19.60 -6.17
C ARG A 171 -6.59 20.26 -6.15
N ASN A 172 -7.30 20.17 -5.03
CA ASN A 172 -8.67 20.68 -4.89
C ASN A 172 -8.74 22.20 -5.12
N LEU A 173 -7.79 22.95 -4.57
CA LEU A 173 -7.72 24.40 -4.79
C LEU A 173 -7.44 24.76 -6.26
N LEU A 174 -6.57 24.00 -6.94
CA LEU A 174 -6.32 24.17 -8.37
C LEU A 174 -7.55 23.80 -9.21
N GLU A 175 -8.29 22.76 -8.86
CA GLU A 175 -9.55 22.38 -9.51
C GLU A 175 -10.61 23.47 -9.36
N ILE A 176 -10.83 23.97 -8.14
CA ILE A 176 -11.76 25.08 -7.89
C ILE A 176 -11.33 26.33 -8.66
N GLN A 177 -10.03 26.64 -8.70
CA GLN A 177 -9.52 27.80 -9.43
C GLN A 177 -9.69 27.68 -10.95
N THR A 178 -9.42 26.50 -11.52
CA THR A 178 -9.56 26.24 -12.95
C THR A 178 -11.02 26.17 -13.40
N SER A 179 -11.94 25.80 -12.49
CA SER A 179 -13.38 25.86 -12.74
C SER A 179 -13.96 27.29 -12.77
N GLY A 180 -13.17 28.29 -12.39
CA GLY A 180 -13.60 29.70 -12.31
C GLY A 180 -14.45 30.03 -11.08
N ASN A 181 -14.65 29.07 -10.17
CA ASN A 181 -15.50 29.22 -8.99
C ASN A 181 -14.74 29.65 -7.73
N ALA A 182 -13.41 29.85 -7.81
CA ALA A 182 -12.61 30.23 -6.65
C ALA A 182 -13.04 31.57 -6.05
N THR A 183 -13.24 31.55 -4.74
CA THR A 183 -13.36 32.71 -3.87
C THR A 183 -12.02 33.46 -3.78
N PRO A 184 -12.01 34.73 -3.33
CA PRO A 184 -10.75 35.46 -3.07
C PRO A 184 -9.82 34.72 -2.09
N THR A 185 -10.39 34.05 -1.09
CA THR A 185 -9.64 33.28 -0.09
C THR A 185 -8.95 32.06 -0.71
N GLU A 186 -9.66 31.28 -1.53
CA GLU A 186 -9.08 30.12 -2.22
C GLU A 186 -7.97 30.53 -3.19
N ARG A 187 -8.15 31.64 -3.91
CA ARG A 187 -7.12 32.20 -4.78
C ARG A 187 -5.85 32.61 -4.03
N GLU A 188 -5.98 33.08 -2.80
CA GLU A 188 -4.84 33.40 -1.95
C GLU A 188 -4.20 32.11 -1.42
N ALA A 189 -5.00 31.12 -1.01
CA ALA A 189 -4.50 29.83 -0.55
C ALA A 189 -3.64 29.10 -1.61
N VAL A 190 -4.03 29.15 -2.89
CA VAL A 190 -3.23 28.62 -4.01
C VAL A 190 -1.80 29.18 -4.05
N ARG A 191 -1.57 30.41 -3.57
CA ARG A 191 -0.25 31.04 -3.56
C ARG A 191 0.67 30.50 -2.47
N GLU A 192 0.10 29.98 -1.39
CA GLU A 192 0.83 29.37 -0.26
C GLU A 192 1.12 27.88 -0.48
N MET A 193 0.36 27.21 -1.36
CA MET A 193 0.51 25.79 -1.67
C MET A 193 1.94 25.33 -1.99
N PRO A 194 2.77 26.03 -2.80
CA PRO A 194 4.12 25.54 -3.08
C PRO A 194 4.98 25.44 -1.83
N ARG A 195 4.83 26.37 -0.88
CA ARG A 195 5.57 26.32 0.38
C ARG A 195 5.08 25.15 1.21
N ILE A 196 3.77 25.01 1.37
CA ILE A 196 3.15 23.97 2.20
C ILE A 196 3.51 22.58 1.68
N VAL A 197 3.32 22.32 0.37
CA VAL A 197 3.63 21.03 -0.25
C VAL A 197 5.13 20.72 -0.22
N LEU A 198 5.99 21.71 -0.46
CA LEU A 198 7.44 21.50 -0.39
C LEU A 198 7.91 21.20 1.03
N GLU A 199 7.42 21.95 2.01
CA GLU A 199 7.78 21.79 3.42
C GLU A 199 7.39 20.39 3.91
N THR A 200 6.15 19.95 3.66
CA THR A 200 5.72 18.61 4.07
C THR A 200 6.33 17.50 3.22
N TYR A 201 6.70 17.77 1.97
CA TYR A 201 7.49 16.81 1.20
C TYR A 201 8.88 16.62 1.82
N GLU A 202 9.64 17.71 2.02
CA GLU A 202 11.03 17.65 2.45
C GLU A 202 11.19 17.26 3.92
N GLU A 203 10.30 17.69 4.79
CA GLU A 203 10.38 17.44 6.24
C GLU A 203 9.64 16.18 6.68
N ASP A 204 8.56 15.81 5.99
CA ASP A 204 7.69 14.70 6.41
C ASP A 204 7.83 13.47 5.50
N LEU A 205 7.42 13.53 4.23
CA LEU A 205 7.34 12.32 3.40
C LEU A 205 8.71 11.81 2.91
N ARG A 206 9.54 12.71 2.37
CA ARG A 206 10.81 12.33 1.75
C ARG A 206 11.74 11.61 2.75
N PRO A 207 11.92 12.08 4.00
CA PRO A 207 12.74 11.36 4.98
C PRO A 207 12.19 9.97 5.31
N VAL A 208 10.85 9.81 5.35
CA VAL A 208 10.19 8.52 5.58
C VAL A 208 10.56 7.54 4.48
N PHE A 209 10.41 7.92 3.22
CA PHE A 209 10.75 7.04 2.09
C PHE A 209 12.25 6.80 1.94
N GLU A 210 13.10 7.81 2.11
CA GLU A 210 14.55 7.63 2.08
C GLU A 210 14.99 6.66 3.19
N THR A 211 14.45 6.82 4.40
CA THR A 211 14.74 5.89 5.50
C THR A 211 14.22 4.49 5.20
N ALA A 212 12.99 4.35 4.70
CA ALA A 212 12.41 3.06 4.34
C ALA A 212 13.21 2.34 3.23
N ILE A 213 13.76 3.06 2.26
CA ILE A 213 14.50 2.50 1.13
C ILE A 213 15.95 2.19 1.53
N SER A 214 16.67 3.20 2.02
CA SER A 214 18.14 3.19 2.17
C SER A 214 18.61 3.54 3.58
N GLY A 215 17.72 3.52 4.57
CA GLY A 215 18.06 3.75 5.98
C GLY A 215 19.10 2.78 6.55
N PRO A 216 19.63 3.07 7.75
CA PRO A 216 20.79 2.38 8.34
C PRO A 216 20.45 1.01 8.94
N TYR A 217 19.81 0.14 8.16
CA TYR A 217 19.43 -1.22 8.57
C TYR A 217 20.55 -2.22 8.27
N HIS A 218 20.62 -3.29 9.07
CA HIS A 218 21.57 -4.39 8.86
C HIS A 218 21.20 -5.31 7.68
N THR A 219 20.01 -5.17 7.13
CA THR A 219 19.47 -5.96 6.01
C THR A 219 19.03 -5.03 4.89
N ASP A 220 19.17 -5.45 3.63
CA ASP A 220 18.67 -4.70 2.48
C ASP A 220 17.13 -4.63 2.43
N LEU A 221 16.59 -3.70 1.63
CA LEU A 221 15.13 -3.52 1.47
C LEU A 221 14.43 -4.80 1.01
N SER A 222 15.04 -5.60 0.15
CA SER A 222 14.39 -6.79 -0.41
C SER A 222 14.15 -7.85 0.67
N SER A 223 15.13 -8.02 1.53
CA SER A 223 15.05 -8.91 2.70
C SER A 223 14.00 -8.43 3.69
N ARG A 224 13.90 -7.11 3.92
CA ARG A 224 12.87 -6.54 4.81
C ARG A 224 11.47 -6.69 4.24
N LEU A 225 11.27 -6.38 2.96
CA LEU A 225 10.00 -6.59 2.25
C LEU A 225 9.56 -8.06 2.29
N ALA A 226 10.48 -9.01 2.09
CA ALA A 226 10.17 -10.44 2.21
C ALA A 226 9.73 -10.81 3.64
N GLY A 227 10.34 -10.19 4.65
CA GLY A 227 9.93 -10.30 6.05
C GLY A 227 8.51 -9.78 6.29
N ARG A 228 8.15 -8.62 5.72
CA ARG A 228 6.78 -8.08 5.80
C ARG A 228 5.77 -8.99 5.14
N ILE A 229 6.04 -9.42 3.91
CA ILE A 229 5.14 -10.33 3.17
C ILE A 229 4.92 -11.63 3.96
N SER A 230 5.98 -12.17 4.57
CA SER A 230 5.86 -13.38 5.41
C SER A 230 4.94 -13.16 6.61
N ARG A 231 5.04 -12.01 7.29
CA ARG A 231 4.17 -11.67 8.44
C ARG A 231 2.72 -11.48 8.00
N LEU A 232 2.51 -10.71 6.93
CA LEU A 232 1.20 -10.48 6.33
C LEU A 232 0.51 -11.79 5.96
N CYS A 233 1.26 -12.73 5.38
CA CYS A 233 0.76 -14.06 5.08
C CYS A 233 0.40 -14.89 6.32
N ALA A 234 1.19 -14.80 7.39
CA ALA A 234 0.91 -15.49 8.65
C ALA A 234 -0.35 -14.92 9.34
N GLU A 235 -0.51 -13.59 9.34
CA GLU A 235 -1.68 -12.91 9.89
C GLU A 235 -2.96 -13.29 9.12
N ARG A 236 -2.90 -13.32 7.78
CA ARG A 236 -4.02 -13.76 6.94
C ARG A 236 -4.37 -15.22 7.19
N ALA A 237 -3.38 -16.11 7.30
CA ALA A 237 -3.62 -17.52 7.60
C ALA A 237 -4.32 -17.71 8.95
N LEU A 238 -3.91 -16.96 9.97
CA LEU A 238 -4.54 -16.95 11.29
C LEU A 238 -5.99 -16.44 11.22
N ALA A 239 -6.24 -15.33 10.52
CA ALA A 239 -7.58 -14.76 10.34
C ALA A 239 -8.53 -15.77 9.68
N LEU A 240 -8.09 -16.43 8.60
CA LEU A 240 -8.87 -17.47 7.92
C LEU A 240 -9.13 -18.69 8.82
N GLU A 241 -8.19 -19.06 9.69
CA GLU A 241 -8.40 -20.13 10.67
C GLU A 241 -9.47 -19.76 11.71
N ILE A 242 -9.45 -18.51 12.20
CA ILE A 242 -10.45 -17.97 13.14
C ILE A 242 -11.83 -17.93 12.49
N GLU A 243 -11.93 -17.45 11.25
CA GLU A 243 -13.18 -17.43 10.47
C GLU A 243 -13.72 -18.86 10.26
N ALA A 244 -12.86 -19.81 9.86
CA ALA A 244 -13.25 -21.20 9.64
C ALA A 244 -13.70 -21.91 10.93
N LYS A 245 -13.11 -21.57 12.09
CA LYS A 245 -13.55 -22.06 13.41
C LYS A 245 -14.90 -21.44 13.78
N SER A 246 -15.04 -20.13 13.63
CA SER A 246 -16.29 -19.40 13.94
C SER A 246 -17.47 -19.87 13.08
N ALA A 247 -17.21 -20.26 11.82
CA ALA A 247 -18.21 -20.83 10.92
C ALA A 247 -18.60 -22.28 11.25
N LYS A 248 -17.75 -23.01 12.00
CA LYS A 248 -18.01 -24.39 12.48
C LYS A 248 -18.72 -24.43 13.85
N ASP A 249 -18.65 -23.34 14.61
CA ASP A 249 -19.37 -23.17 15.90
C ASP A 249 -20.68 -22.33 15.84
N PRO A 250 -21.62 -22.45 14.86
CA PRO A 250 -22.90 -21.75 14.93
C PRO A 250 -23.86 -22.28 16.02
N GLN A 251 -23.53 -23.38 16.72
CA GLN A 251 -24.49 -24.16 17.50
C GLN A 251 -24.39 -24.12 19.03
N GLU A 252 -23.36 -23.50 19.64
CA GLU A 252 -23.26 -23.50 21.12
C GLU A 252 -23.87 -22.26 21.82
N SER A 253 -24.35 -21.25 21.09
CA SER A 253 -24.99 -20.05 21.69
C SER A 253 -26.52 -20.10 21.74
N ARG A 254 -27.14 -21.26 21.44
CA ARG A 254 -28.59 -21.49 21.64
C ARG A 254 -28.83 -22.60 22.65
N HIS A 255 -28.41 -22.39 23.89
CA HIS A 255 -29.08 -23.03 25.02
C HIS A 255 -29.54 -21.96 26.00
N GLU A 256 -30.86 -21.77 25.96
CA GLU A 256 -31.72 -21.19 27.00
C GLU A 256 -31.49 -21.83 28.37
#